data_AF-A0A9D7U8Z0-F1
#
_entry.id   AF-A0A9D7U8Z0-F1
#
_cell.length_a   1.000
_cell.length_b   1.000
_cell.length_c   1.000
_cell.angle_alpha   90.00
_cell.angle_beta   90.00
_cell.angle_gamma   90.00
#
_symmetry.space_group_name_H-M   'P 1'
#
loop_
_entity.id
_entity.type
_entity.pdbx_description
1 polymer ?
#
loop_
_entity_poly.entity_id
_entity_poly.type
_entity_poly.pdbx_seq_one_letter_code
_entity_poly.pdbx_strand_id
1 'polypeptide(L)'
;MMDGVVKRNRSFPLVARPYTFSSFASTWTPIAGGTVISDSGSSLFERIAVPIPFEFGGTTIDSLWVSPTGKVSAGISAFYDVEVNSTPRSDMILCPLSSWAYPRYDSIQGAVLVETRGTAPERAFVIEWRNLGQELYDTAMYYDGVMSFQLHLHETTGTIDFVYGPMEVPKDSPMEANIGIRGKDNLDFHRVQFTVGGVQGWSKVNTRTSAPLAAFALSAERKPEPGQTYRFSKPTTSIEEADHQGPLLVTPNPAADVVSVQWPVDLRVSTISVVDILGAIVAQIDVTSGATSARVDVTTLAAGSYWIIARGQATFTAPFTVTR
;
A
#
# COMPACT_ATOMS: atom_id res chain seq x y z
N MET A 1 -8.13 -25.63 36.29
CA MET A 1 -6.87 -25.09 35.73
C MET A 1 -7.25 -24.23 34.54
N MET A 2 -6.93 -22.94 34.59
CA MET A 2 -7.24 -22.00 33.50
C MET A 2 -6.26 -22.25 32.34
N ASP A 3 -6.79 -22.54 31.15
CA ASP A 3 -6.03 -22.58 29.91
C ASP A 3 -5.46 -21.20 29.61
N GLY A 4 -4.19 -21.01 29.98
CA GLY A 4 -3.43 -19.83 29.62
C GLY A 4 -3.17 -19.85 28.13
N VAL A 5 -3.91 -19.04 27.37
CA VAL A 5 -3.56 -18.70 25.98
C VAL A 5 -2.19 -18.03 26.01
N VAL A 6 -1.15 -18.79 25.67
CA VAL A 6 0.19 -18.24 25.46
C VAL A 6 0.13 -17.33 24.24
N LYS A 7 -0.04 -16.02 24.46
CA LYS A 7 0.19 -15.01 23.42
C LYS A 7 1.68 -15.04 23.09
N ARG A 8 2.05 -15.84 22.10
CA ARG A 8 3.40 -15.81 21.53
C ARG A 8 3.63 -14.41 20.96
N ASN A 9 4.68 -13.72 21.41
CA ASN A 9 5.08 -12.45 20.82
C ASN A 9 5.37 -12.66 19.33
N ARG A 10 4.73 -11.84 18.49
CA ARG A 10 4.97 -11.82 17.04
C ARG A 10 6.44 -11.48 16.81
N SER A 11 7.16 -12.39 16.15
CA SER A 11 8.61 -12.26 15.95
C SER A 11 8.98 -11.50 14.66
N PHE A 12 7.99 -11.04 13.89
CA PHE A 12 8.19 -10.36 12.60
C PHE A 12 7.20 -9.20 12.43
N PRO A 13 7.64 -8.05 11.88
CA PRO A 13 6.72 -6.96 11.54
C PRO A 13 5.71 -7.42 10.48
N LEU A 14 4.50 -6.84 10.51
CA LEU A 14 3.51 -7.02 9.46
C LEU A 14 3.97 -6.21 8.25
N VAL A 15 4.20 -6.86 7.11
CA VAL A 15 4.78 -6.25 5.91
C VAL A 15 3.76 -6.07 4.80
N ALA A 16 2.71 -6.88 4.76
CA ALA A 16 1.61 -6.70 3.80
C ALA A 16 0.55 -5.73 4.32
N ARG A 17 0.15 -5.85 5.59
CA ARG A 17 -0.91 -5.00 6.19
C ARG A 17 -0.70 -3.49 6.15
N PRO A 18 0.54 -2.97 6.11
CA PRO A 18 0.77 -1.53 5.94
C PRO A 18 0.40 -1.00 4.55
N TYR A 19 0.27 -1.86 3.53
CA TYR A 19 -0.15 -1.42 2.20
C TYR A 19 -1.59 -0.89 2.22
N THR A 20 -1.85 0.12 1.39
CA THR A 20 -3.21 0.62 1.17
C THR A 20 -3.78 0.07 -0.12
N PHE A 21 -5.04 -0.36 -0.09
CA PHE A 21 -5.71 -0.94 -1.25
C PHE A 21 -6.57 0.11 -1.96
N SER A 22 -6.52 0.14 -3.29
CA SER A 22 -7.47 0.86 -4.13
C SER A 22 -7.86 0.08 -5.39
N SER A 23 -9.02 0.41 -5.95
CA SER A 23 -9.58 -0.22 -7.15
C SER A 23 -10.02 0.87 -8.12
N PHE A 24 -9.57 0.80 -9.36
CA PHE A 24 -9.88 1.79 -10.41
C PHE A 24 -9.74 1.16 -11.80
N ALA A 25 -10.25 1.84 -12.82
CA ALA A 25 -10.02 1.46 -14.21
C ALA A 25 -8.73 2.10 -14.74
N SER A 26 -7.90 1.31 -15.41
CA SER A 26 -6.70 1.72 -16.13
C SER A 26 -6.65 1.05 -17.50
N THR A 27 -5.54 1.21 -18.23
CA THR A 27 -5.32 0.55 -19.51
C THR A 27 -4.72 -0.84 -19.32
N TRP A 28 -5.30 -1.84 -19.99
CA TRP A 28 -4.67 -3.15 -20.19
C TRP A 28 -3.82 -3.12 -21.46
N THR A 29 -2.58 -3.58 -21.39
CA THR A 29 -1.71 -3.71 -22.56
C THR A 29 -0.91 -5.01 -22.48
N PRO A 30 -1.18 -5.99 -23.36
CA PRO A 30 -0.48 -7.26 -23.35
C PRO A 30 1.01 -7.08 -23.67
N ILE A 31 1.85 -7.95 -23.13
CA ILE A 31 3.27 -8.06 -23.44
C ILE A 31 3.44 -8.45 -24.92
N ALA A 32 4.07 -7.61 -25.73
CA ALA A 32 4.22 -7.85 -27.17
C ALA A 32 5.45 -8.71 -27.54
N GLY A 33 6.52 -8.67 -26.74
CA GLY A 33 7.79 -9.34 -27.06
C GLY A 33 8.59 -9.82 -25.84
N GLY A 34 7.94 -10.03 -24.70
CA GLY A 34 8.58 -10.50 -23.47
C GLY A 34 9.03 -11.96 -23.54
N THR A 35 9.62 -12.44 -22.44
CA THR A 35 10.11 -13.82 -22.32
C THR A 35 8.99 -14.74 -21.84
N VAL A 36 8.72 -15.83 -22.56
CA VAL A 36 7.82 -16.90 -22.09
C VAL A 36 8.55 -17.72 -21.03
N ILE A 37 7.93 -17.90 -19.88
CA ILE A 37 8.48 -18.71 -18.77
C ILE A 37 7.70 -20.00 -18.56
N SER A 38 6.43 -20.05 -18.96
CA SER A 38 5.59 -21.26 -18.89
C SER A 38 4.52 -21.19 -19.98
N ASP A 39 4.14 -22.32 -20.55
CA ASP A 39 3.11 -22.43 -21.59
C ASP A 39 2.46 -23.81 -21.60
N SER A 40 1.63 -24.06 -22.60
CA SER A 40 1.18 -25.40 -23.01
C SER A 40 0.67 -26.32 -21.88
N GLY A 41 -0.21 -25.83 -21.02
CA GLY A 41 -0.82 -26.64 -19.95
C GLY A 41 0.09 -26.94 -18.77
N SER A 42 1.27 -26.34 -18.71
CA SER A 42 2.22 -26.55 -17.62
C SER A 42 1.57 -26.27 -16.25
N SER A 43 1.87 -27.15 -15.29
CA SER A 43 1.54 -27.02 -13.87
C SER A 43 2.77 -26.74 -13.01
N LEU A 44 3.94 -26.57 -13.64
CA LEU A 44 5.22 -26.40 -12.97
C LEU A 44 5.48 -24.94 -12.60
N PHE A 45 6.00 -24.73 -11.40
CA PHE A 45 6.40 -23.42 -10.91
C PHE A 45 7.78 -23.08 -11.44
N GLU A 46 7.93 -21.86 -11.95
CA GLU A 46 9.19 -21.39 -12.53
C GLU A 46 9.86 -20.36 -11.65
N ARG A 47 11.17 -20.49 -11.48
CA ARG A 47 11.95 -19.52 -10.70
C ARG A 47 12.58 -18.50 -11.65
N ILE A 48 12.26 -17.23 -11.44
CA ILE A 48 12.73 -16.12 -12.28
C ILE A 48 13.46 -15.06 -11.45
N ALA A 49 14.32 -14.28 -12.10
CA ALA A 49 14.92 -13.10 -11.50
C ALA A 49 13.97 -11.89 -11.58
N VAL A 50 14.09 -10.96 -10.62
CA VAL A 50 13.43 -9.65 -10.66
C VAL A 50 14.47 -8.61 -11.12
N PRO A 51 14.40 -8.09 -12.36
CA PRO A 51 15.44 -7.23 -12.95
C PRO A 51 15.37 -5.76 -12.50
N ILE A 52 14.65 -5.48 -11.42
CA ILE A 52 14.48 -4.16 -10.81
C ILE A 52 14.66 -4.28 -9.29
N PRO A 53 15.11 -3.24 -8.58
CA PRO A 53 15.25 -3.24 -7.13
C PRO A 53 13.87 -3.09 -6.44
N PHE A 54 12.99 -4.07 -6.61
CA PHE A 54 11.69 -4.09 -5.95
C PHE A 54 11.82 -4.49 -4.48
N GLU A 55 11.21 -3.72 -3.59
CA GLU A 55 11.20 -4.00 -2.15
C GLU A 55 9.82 -4.42 -1.65
N PHE A 56 9.79 -5.42 -0.79
CA PHE A 56 8.62 -5.80 -0.03
C PHE A 56 8.99 -6.00 1.44
N GLY A 57 8.32 -5.29 2.34
CA GLY A 57 8.59 -5.41 3.79
C GLY A 57 10.01 -5.02 4.21
N GLY A 58 10.65 -4.10 3.48
CA GLY A 58 12.05 -3.68 3.73
C GLY A 58 13.09 -4.69 3.24
N THR A 59 12.69 -5.72 2.48
CA THR A 59 13.60 -6.68 1.85
C THR A 59 13.53 -6.50 0.33
N THR A 60 14.68 -6.39 -0.32
CA THR A 60 14.75 -6.45 -1.78
C THR A 60 14.44 -7.86 -2.26
N ILE A 61 13.49 -7.98 -3.18
CA ILE A 61 13.09 -9.25 -3.77
C ILE A 61 13.86 -9.43 -5.09
N ASP A 62 14.83 -10.33 -5.11
CA ASP A 62 15.70 -10.60 -6.25
C ASP A 62 15.19 -11.72 -7.18
N SER A 63 14.29 -12.56 -6.65
CA SER A 63 13.77 -13.73 -7.35
C SER A 63 12.36 -14.08 -6.89
N LEU A 64 11.59 -14.62 -7.83
CA LEU A 64 10.21 -15.06 -7.63
C LEU A 64 10.06 -16.50 -8.10
N TRP A 65 9.22 -17.24 -7.39
CA TRP A 65 8.57 -18.45 -7.90
C TRP A 65 7.24 -18.03 -8.52
N VAL A 66 7.02 -18.39 -9.79
CA VAL A 66 5.81 -18.05 -10.54
C VAL A 66 5.03 -19.31 -10.82
N SER A 67 3.78 -19.36 -10.34
CA SER A 67 2.82 -20.41 -10.68
C SER A 67 2.23 -20.13 -12.06
N PRO A 68 2.00 -21.16 -12.90
CA PRO A 68 1.19 -21.03 -14.10
C PRO A 68 -0.27 -20.68 -13.80
N THR A 69 -0.72 -20.86 -12.55
CA THR A 69 -2.11 -20.67 -12.10
C THR A 69 -2.42 -19.30 -11.47
N GLY A 70 -1.57 -18.28 -11.69
CA GLY A 70 -1.87 -16.89 -11.29
C GLY A 70 -1.44 -16.49 -9.87
N LYS A 71 -0.36 -17.09 -9.37
CA LYS A 71 0.25 -16.80 -8.07
C LYS A 71 1.77 -16.64 -8.19
N VAL A 72 2.35 -15.75 -7.38
CA VAL A 72 3.80 -15.66 -7.18
C VAL A 72 4.19 -15.71 -5.71
N SER A 73 5.38 -16.24 -5.42
CA SER A 73 5.95 -16.25 -4.07
C SER A 73 7.44 -15.91 -4.08
N ALA A 74 7.96 -15.42 -2.95
CA ALA A 74 9.39 -15.13 -2.76
C ALA A 74 9.98 -15.91 -1.57
N GLY A 75 11.28 -16.17 -1.62
CA GLY A 75 12.00 -16.98 -0.63
C GLY A 75 11.83 -18.48 -0.87
N ILE A 76 10.62 -19.00 -0.73
CA ILE A 76 10.30 -20.41 -1.01
C ILE A 76 9.20 -20.56 -2.06
N SER A 77 9.20 -21.70 -2.75
CA SER A 77 8.05 -22.11 -3.56
C SER A 77 6.89 -22.43 -2.62
N ALA A 78 5.78 -21.71 -2.76
CA ALA A 78 4.54 -22.00 -2.06
C ALA A 78 3.70 -22.96 -2.91
N PHE A 79 3.94 -24.27 -2.74
CA PHE A 79 3.21 -25.32 -3.45
C PHE A 79 1.70 -25.30 -3.13
N TYR A 80 0.89 -25.60 -4.15
CA TYR A 80 -0.58 -25.74 -4.17
C TYR A 80 -1.38 -24.43 -4.25
N ASP A 81 -2.53 -24.45 -4.94
CA ASP A 81 -3.53 -23.37 -5.06
C ASP A 81 -4.22 -23.09 -3.73
N VAL A 82 -3.42 -22.77 -2.72
CA VAL A 82 -3.93 -22.48 -1.41
C VAL A 82 -4.23 -20.99 -1.33
N GLU A 83 -5.31 -20.66 -0.63
CA GLU A 83 -5.74 -19.29 -0.35
C GLU A 83 -4.54 -18.39 0.02
N VAL A 84 -4.68 -17.08 -0.22
CA VAL A 84 -3.66 -16.08 0.16
C VAL A 84 -3.17 -16.33 1.60
N ASN A 85 -4.04 -16.76 2.52
CA ASN A 85 -3.81 -17.03 3.95
C ASN A 85 -3.34 -18.46 4.33
N SER A 86 -2.82 -19.25 3.41
CA SER A 86 -2.41 -20.65 3.60
C SER A 86 -1.10 -20.93 4.35
N THR A 87 -0.81 -22.18 4.72
CA THR A 87 0.55 -22.60 5.13
C THR A 87 1.21 -23.27 3.92
N PRO A 88 2.43 -22.89 3.45
CA PRO A 88 3.64 -22.59 4.24
C PRO A 88 4.07 -21.10 4.30
N ARG A 89 5.18 -20.86 5.01
CA ARG A 89 5.78 -19.55 5.31
C ARG A 89 6.63 -19.04 4.14
N SER A 90 6.00 -18.35 3.19
CA SER A 90 6.70 -17.58 2.14
C SER A 90 7.10 -16.20 2.63
N ASP A 91 8.14 -15.55 2.08
CA ASP A 91 8.48 -14.17 2.47
C ASP A 91 7.47 -13.16 1.91
N MET A 92 6.92 -13.48 0.74
CA MET A 92 5.87 -12.73 0.07
C MET A 92 4.99 -13.69 -0.74
N ILE A 93 3.68 -13.42 -0.80
CA ILE A 93 2.75 -14.05 -1.74
C ILE A 93 1.97 -12.93 -2.41
N LEU A 94 1.94 -12.93 -3.75
CA LEU A 94 1.06 -12.07 -4.53
C LEU A 94 0.18 -12.96 -5.39
N CYS A 95 -1.13 -12.79 -5.27
CA CYS A 95 -2.13 -13.50 -6.04
C CYS A 95 -2.91 -12.46 -6.85
N PRO A 96 -2.47 -12.11 -8.07
CA PRO A 96 -3.29 -11.29 -8.97
C PRO A 96 -4.60 -12.00 -9.31
N LEU A 97 -4.57 -13.32 -9.57
CA LEU A 97 -5.75 -14.15 -9.71
C LEU A 97 -5.34 -15.64 -9.62
N SER A 98 -5.29 -16.19 -8.41
CA SER A 98 -4.99 -17.62 -8.23
C SER A 98 -6.27 -18.44 -8.32
N SER A 99 -6.32 -19.39 -9.25
CA SER A 99 -7.48 -20.24 -9.50
C SER A 99 -7.06 -21.54 -10.19
N TRP A 100 -7.96 -22.49 -10.38
CA TRP A 100 -7.70 -23.74 -11.11
C TRP A 100 -7.71 -23.53 -12.63
N ALA A 101 -6.90 -22.58 -13.10
CA ALA A 101 -6.77 -22.24 -14.51
C ALA A 101 -5.30 -22.30 -14.93
N TYR A 102 -5.07 -22.88 -16.11
CA TYR A 102 -3.73 -23.15 -16.63
C TYR A 102 -3.55 -22.51 -18.01
N PRO A 103 -2.31 -22.27 -18.44
CA PRO A 103 -2.02 -21.88 -19.81
C PRO A 103 -2.66 -22.88 -20.79
N ARG A 104 -3.54 -22.42 -21.67
CA ARG A 104 -4.19 -23.31 -22.65
C ARG A 104 -3.17 -23.87 -23.65
N TYR A 105 -3.36 -25.12 -24.09
CA TYR A 105 -2.52 -25.76 -25.13
C TYR A 105 -3.29 -26.12 -26.41
N ASP A 106 -4.51 -25.62 -26.56
CA ASP A 106 -5.38 -25.88 -27.71
C ASP A 106 -5.25 -24.78 -28.79
N SER A 107 -6.30 -24.51 -29.57
CA SER A 107 -6.26 -23.50 -30.62
C SER A 107 -6.00 -22.09 -30.10
N ILE A 108 -6.27 -21.82 -28.81
CA ILE A 108 -5.97 -20.57 -28.14
C ILE A 108 -4.77 -20.84 -27.22
N GLN A 109 -3.57 -20.67 -27.75
CA GLN A 109 -2.35 -20.89 -26.95
C GLN A 109 -2.27 -19.89 -25.78
N GLY A 110 -2.04 -20.42 -24.58
CA GLY A 110 -1.82 -19.67 -23.36
C GLY A 110 -0.37 -19.77 -22.89
N ALA A 111 0.07 -18.75 -22.17
CA ALA A 111 1.44 -18.65 -21.68
C ALA A 111 1.53 -17.70 -20.48
N VAL A 112 2.59 -17.84 -19.71
CA VAL A 112 3.06 -16.87 -18.73
C VAL A 112 4.28 -16.17 -19.30
N LEU A 113 4.23 -14.85 -19.37
CA LEU A 113 5.28 -14.01 -19.96
C LEU A 113 5.79 -13.00 -18.94
N VAL A 114 7.04 -12.57 -19.11
CA VAL A 114 7.64 -11.50 -18.31
C VAL A 114 8.28 -10.42 -19.18
N GLU A 115 8.20 -9.18 -18.73
CA GLU A 115 8.77 -8.01 -19.39
C GLU A 115 9.12 -6.93 -18.36
N THR A 116 10.21 -6.20 -18.56
CA THR A 116 10.47 -4.94 -17.84
C THR A 116 10.16 -3.77 -18.73
N ARG A 117 9.28 -2.89 -18.27
CA ARG A 117 8.85 -1.69 -18.99
C ARG A 117 9.46 -0.44 -18.34
N GLY A 118 9.64 0.60 -19.15
CA GLY A 118 10.17 1.90 -18.70
C GLY A 118 11.70 1.94 -18.63
N THR A 119 12.22 2.96 -17.96
CA THR A 119 13.65 3.21 -17.79
C THR A 119 13.91 3.58 -16.33
N ALA A 120 15.04 3.12 -15.76
CA ALA A 120 15.35 3.40 -14.36
C ALA A 120 15.35 4.92 -14.09
N PRO A 121 14.84 5.37 -12.92
CA PRO A 121 14.31 4.57 -11.81
C PRO A 121 12.83 4.19 -11.94
N GLU A 122 12.13 4.64 -12.98
CA GLU A 122 10.70 4.41 -13.18
C GLU A 122 10.42 3.17 -14.05
N ARG A 123 10.90 2.01 -13.60
CA ARG A 123 10.61 0.72 -14.26
C ARG A 123 9.45 -0.01 -13.58
N ALA A 124 8.73 -0.78 -14.38
CA ALA A 124 7.78 -1.78 -13.92
C ALA A 124 8.19 -3.16 -14.42
N PHE A 125 8.31 -4.13 -13.52
CA PHE A 125 8.44 -5.54 -13.89
C PHE A 125 7.06 -6.15 -13.98
N VAL A 126 6.71 -6.64 -15.16
CA VAL A 126 5.37 -7.16 -15.49
C VAL A 126 5.46 -8.67 -15.68
N ILE A 127 4.58 -9.39 -14.99
CA ILE A 127 4.32 -10.81 -15.21
C ILE A 127 2.89 -10.93 -15.76
N GLU A 128 2.73 -11.49 -16.94
CA GLU A 128 1.45 -11.69 -17.59
C GLU A 128 1.08 -13.16 -17.63
N TRP A 129 -0.13 -13.48 -17.18
CA TRP A 129 -0.82 -14.74 -17.46
C TRP A 129 -1.75 -14.48 -18.62
N ARG A 130 -1.50 -15.13 -19.76
CA ARG A 130 -2.24 -14.94 -21.02
C ARG A 130 -3.03 -16.19 -21.36
N ASN A 131 -4.30 -16.00 -21.71
CA ASN A 131 -5.21 -17.04 -22.17
C ASN A 131 -5.20 -18.27 -21.27
N LEU A 132 -5.36 -18.07 -19.97
CA LEU A 132 -5.58 -19.17 -19.04
C LEU A 132 -7.00 -19.70 -19.24
N GLY A 133 -7.14 -21.02 -19.20
CA GLY A 133 -8.42 -21.72 -19.26
C GLY A 133 -8.63 -22.54 -18.00
N GLN A 134 -9.88 -22.65 -17.56
CA GLN A 134 -10.25 -23.51 -16.45
C GLN A 134 -10.15 -24.98 -16.88
N GLU A 135 -9.44 -25.79 -16.11
CA GLU A 135 -9.38 -27.24 -16.35
C GLU A 135 -10.70 -27.91 -15.94
N LEU A 136 -11.33 -28.65 -16.86
CA LEU A 136 -12.54 -29.42 -16.60
C LEU A 136 -12.20 -30.91 -16.44
N TYR A 137 -12.41 -31.46 -15.24
CA TYR A 137 -11.98 -32.82 -14.86
C TYR A 137 -12.74 -33.97 -15.57
N ASP A 138 -13.94 -33.73 -16.10
CA ASP A 138 -14.84 -34.81 -16.58
C ASP A 138 -14.61 -35.21 -18.06
N THR A 139 -13.88 -34.39 -18.84
CA THR A 139 -13.78 -34.59 -20.29
C THR A 139 -12.37 -34.30 -20.81
N ALA A 140 -11.47 -35.28 -20.72
CA ALA A 140 -10.22 -35.35 -21.50
C ALA A 140 -9.38 -34.05 -21.58
N MET A 141 -9.28 -33.30 -20.47
CA MET A 141 -8.51 -32.05 -20.37
C MET A 141 -8.94 -30.96 -21.39
N TYR A 142 -10.25 -30.66 -21.43
CA TYR A 142 -10.76 -29.50 -22.16
C TYR A 142 -10.67 -28.23 -21.29
N TYR A 143 -10.21 -27.14 -21.89
CA TYR A 143 -10.22 -25.82 -21.25
C TYR A 143 -11.45 -25.03 -21.65
N ASP A 144 -12.11 -24.44 -20.66
CA ASP A 144 -13.16 -23.46 -20.89
C ASP A 144 -12.77 -22.08 -20.33
N GLY A 145 -13.29 -21.03 -20.95
CA GLY A 145 -12.92 -19.65 -20.69
C GLY A 145 -11.53 -19.24 -21.21
N VAL A 146 -11.28 -17.94 -21.18
CA VAL A 146 -10.03 -17.28 -21.57
C VAL A 146 -9.80 -16.12 -20.62
N MET A 147 -8.82 -16.26 -19.74
CA MET A 147 -8.51 -15.29 -18.70
C MET A 147 -7.11 -14.73 -18.91
N SER A 148 -6.98 -13.41 -19.00
CA SER A 148 -5.68 -12.75 -19.09
C SER A 148 -5.56 -11.66 -18.03
N PHE A 149 -4.41 -11.60 -17.35
CA PHE A 149 -4.14 -10.62 -16.30
C PHE A 149 -2.64 -10.45 -16.08
N GLN A 150 -2.27 -9.37 -15.41
CA GLN A 150 -0.88 -9.00 -15.14
C GLN A 150 -0.68 -8.66 -13.67
N LEU A 151 0.52 -8.95 -13.20
CA LEU A 151 1.13 -8.40 -12.00
C LEU A 151 2.19 -7.38 -12.42
N HIS A 152 2.12 -6.16 -11.88
CA HIS A 152 3.13 -5.12 -12.07
C HIS A 152 3.80 -4.82 -10.74
N LEU A 153 5.13 -4.91 -10.70
CA LEU A 153 5.96 -4.49 -9.58
C LEU A 153 6.67 -3.20 -9.97
N HIS A 154 6.39 -2.10 -9.27
CA HIS A 154 6.93 -0.79 -9.59
C HIS A 154 8.19 -0.49 -8.77
N GLU A 155 9.27 -0.11 -9.46
CA GLU A 155 10.60 0.09 -8.87
C GLU A 155 10.62 1.19 -7.78
N THR A 156 10.39 2.45 -8.14
CA THR A 156 10.50 3.58 -7.20
C THR A 156 9.45 3.55 -6.10
N THR A 157 8.19 3.27 -6.47
CA THR A 157 7.07 3.42 -5.54
C THR A 157 6.86 2.21 -4.64
N GLY A 158 7.42 1.04 -5.00
CA GLY A 158 7.10 -0.24 -4.35
C GLY A 158 5.63 -0.63 -4.47
N THR A 159 4.90 0.00 -5.40
CA THR A 159 3.49 -0.28 -5.67
C THR A 159 3.37 -1.64 -6.36
N ILE A 160 2.28 -2.34 -6.04
CA ILE A 160 1.92 -3.61 -6.67
C ILE A 160 0.57 -3.43 -7.34
N ASP A 161 0.50 -3.60 -8.67
CA ASP A 161 -0.77 -3.58 -9.39
C ASP A 161 -1.13 -4.96 -9.94
N PHE A 162 -2.38 -5.34 -9.77
CA PHE A 162 -3.01 -6.43 -10.51
C PHE A 162 -3.90 -5.81 -11.57
N VAL A 163 -3.53 -5.95 -12.85
CA VAL A 163 -4.24 -5.37 -13.99
C VAL A 163 -4.94 -6.50 -14.74
N TYR A 164 -6.25 -6.42 -14.89
CA TYR A 164 -7.01 -7.47 -15.56
C TYR A 164 -7.21 -7.14 -17.04
N GLY A 165 -7.02 -8.14 -17.89
CA GLY A 165 -7.29 -8.08 -19.32
C GLY A 165 -8.64 -8.70 -19.68
N PRO A 166 -8.78 -9.20 -20.91
CA PRO A 166 -9.94 -10.00 -21.31
C PRO A 166 -10.20 -11.17 -20.35
N MET A 167 -11.45 -11.29 -19.92
CA MET A 167 -11.92 -12.33 -19.03
C MET A 167 -13.19 -12.94 -19.59
N GLU A 168 -13.06 -14.15 -20.10
CA GLU A 168 -14.17 -15.04 -20.44
C GLU A 168 -14.15 -16.18 -19.44
N VAL A 169 -15.19 -16.26 -18.62
CA VAL A 169 -15.32 -17.28 -17.57
C VAL A 169 -16.47 -18.18 -17.99
N PRO A 170 -16.32 -19.52 -17.91
CA PRO A 170 -17.39 -20.46 -18.21
C PRO A 170 -18.68 -20.10 -17.46
N LYS A 171 -19.81 -20.03 -18.18
CA LYS A 171 -21.09 -19.62 -17.60
C LYS A 171 -21.61 -20.62 -16.57
N ASP A 172 -21.42 -21.90 -16.81
CA ASP A 172 -22.02 -22.98 -16.02
C ASP A 172 -21.05 -23.58 -14.98
N SER A 173 -19.85 -23.00 -14.82
CA SER A 173 -18.82 -23.49 -13.89
C SER A 173 -18.10 -22.31 -13.20
N PRO A 174 -18.71 -21.68 -12.18
CA PRO A 174 -18.02 -20.66 -11.41
C PRO A 174 -16.79 -21.26 -10.72
N MET A 175 -15.69 -20.52 -10.72
CA MET A 175 -14.42 -20.98 -10.17
C MET A 175 -14.05 -20.17 -8.93
N GLU A 176 -13.54 -20.84 -7.89
CA GLU A 176 -12.93 -20.14 -6.77
C GLU A 176 -11.65 -19.45 -7.23
N ALA A 177 -11.55 -18.16 -6.94
CA ALA A 177 -10.37 -17.37 -7.21
C ALA A 177 -9.89 -16.65 -5.94
N ASN A 178 -8.58 -16.49 -5.84
CA ASN A 178 -7.91 -15.86 -4.72
C ASN A 178 -7.14 -14.65 -5.22
N ILE A 179 -7.45 -13.49 -4.65
CA ILE A 179 -6.84 -12.22 -5.03
C ILE A 179 -6.34 -11.52 -3.78
N GLY A 180 -5.07 -11.11 -3.77
CA GLY A 180 -4.50 -10.41 -2.64
C GLY A 180 -2.98 -10.46 -2.52
N ILE A 181 -2.49 -9.88 -1.44
CA ILE A 181 -1.08 -9.88 -1.05
C ILE A 181 -0.92 -10.42 0.36
N ARG A 182 0.23 -11.01 0.65
CA ARG A 182 0.56 -11.49 1.99
C ARG A 182 2.07 -11.48 2.24
N GLY A 183 2.44 -11.20 3.49
CA GLY A 183 3.79 -11.34 3.99
C GLY A 183 4.06 -12.71 4.60
N LYS A 184 4.99 -12.73 5.56
CA LYS A 184 5.51 -13.98 6.11
C LYS A 184 4.56 -14.70 7.06
N ASP A 185 3.65 -13.96 7.69
CA ASP A 185 2.65 -14.49 8.62
C ASP A 185 1.32 -14.71 7.87
N ASN A 186 0.58 -15.78 8.20
CA ASN A 186 -0.73 -16.04 7.60
C ASN A 186 -1.84 -15.10 8.10
N LEU A 187 -1.53 -14.26 9.10
CA LEU A 187 -2.35 -13.14 9.57
C LEU A 187 -1.91 -11.78 8.97
N ASP A 188 -0.86 -11.76 8.16
CA ASP A 188 -0.32 -10.57 7.49
C ASP A 188 -0.70 -10.56 6.01
N PHE A 189 -1.99 -10.33 5.73
CA PHE A 189 -2.50 -10.35 4.37
C PHE A 189 -3.51 -9.25 4.12
N HIS A 190 -3.63 -8.87 2.85
CA HIS A 190 -4.83 -8.30 2.27
C HIS A 190 -5.43 -9.31 1.32
N ARG A 191 -6.68 -9.71 1.56
CA ARG A 191 -7.44 -10.51 0.60
C ARG A 191 -8.64 -9.71 0.13
N VAL A 192 -8.80 -9.63 -1.18
CA VAL A 192 -9.91 -8.95 -1.84
C VAL A 192 -11.21 -9.72 -1.53
N GLN A 193 -12.26 -9.01 -1.12
CA GLN A 193 -13.58 -9.59 -0.81
C GLN A 193 -14.72 -8.70 -1.30
N PHE A 194 -15.81 -9.31 -1.77
CA PHE A 194 -17.07 -8.60 -1.95
C PHE A 194 -17.59 -8.05 -0.62
N THR A 195 -18.18 -6.86 -0.65
CA THR A 195 -18.74 -6.22 0.55
C THR A 195 -19.90 -7.06 1.10
N VAL A 196 -19.86 -7.39 2.39
CA VAL A 196 -21.00 -7.93 3.14
C VAL A 196 -22.07 -6.83 3.20
N GLY A 197 -23.23 -7.04 2.57
CA GLY A 197 -24.29 -6.02 2.47
C GLY A 197 -24.94 -5.86 1.08
N GLY A 198 -24.64 -6.74 0.12
CA GLY A 198 -25.41 -6.86 -1.13
C GLY A 198 -24.94 -6.00 -2.31
N VAL A 199 -23.83 -5.27 -2.20
CA VAL A 199 -23.23 -4.57 -3.34
C VAL A 199 -22.13 -5.43 -3.94
N GLN A 200 -22.43 -6.04 -5.09
CA GLN A 200 -21.53 -6.90 -5.86
C GLN A 200 -20.93 -6.11 -7.02
N GLY A 201 -19.61 -6.17 -7.20
CA GLY A 201 -18.94 -5.56 -8.34
C GLY A 201 -17.44 -5.41 -8.13
N TRP A 202 -16.66 -5.71 -9.17
CA TRP A 202 -15.20 -5.66 -9.17
C TRP A 202 -14.62 -4.26 -8.98
N SER A 203 -15.43 -3.22 -9.08
CA SER A 203 -15.09 -1.82 -8.82
C SER A 203 -15.37 -1.36 -7.38
N LYS A 204 -16.03 -2.18 -6.54
CA LYS A 204 -16.45 -1.85 -5.16
C LYS A 204 -15.98 -2.89 -4.15
N VAL A 205 -14.74 -3.32 -4.29
CA VAL A 205 -14.14 -4.37 -3.48
C VAL A 205 -13.31 -3.74 -2.37
N ASN A 206 -13.32 -4.36 -1.19
CA ASN A 206 -12.45 -3.99 -0.07
C ASN A 206 -11.51 -5.15 0.23
N THR A 207 -10.43 -4.87 0.95
CA THR A 207 -9.57 -5.94 1.46
C THR A 207 -9.90 -6.22 2.93
N ARG A 208 -9.81 -7.49 3.33
CA ARG A 208 -9.95 -7.89 4.73
C ARG A 208 -8.63 -8.48 5.23
N THR A 209 -8.39 -8.32 6.53
CA THR A 209 -7.19 -8.75 7.26
C THR A 209 -7.53 -9.76 8.38
N SER A 210 -8.71 -10.41 8.32
CA SER A 210 -9.21 -11.35 9.35
C SER A 210 -10.05 -12.50 8.76
N ALA A 211 -9.86 -13.71 9.29
CA ALA A 211 -10.63 -14.93 8.94
C ALA A 211 -11.98 -15.02 9.72
N PRO A 212 -12.97 -15.83 9.28
CA PRO A 212 -13.03 -16.60 8.04
C PRO A 212 -13.45 -15.73 6.85
N LEU A 213 -13.03 -16.12 5.67
CA LEU A 213 -13.25 -15.38 4.44
C LEU A 213 -13.99 -16.32 3.47
N ALA A 214 -15.18 -15.92 2.98
CA ALA A 214 -15.89 -16.69 1.97
C ALA A 214 -15.08 -16.77 0.67
N ALA A 215 -15.18 -17.90 -0.05
CA ALA A 215 -14.55 -18.09 -1.35
C ALA A 215 -15.04 -17.01 -2.33
N PHE A 216 -14.10 -16.37 -3.03
CA PHE A 216 -14.42 -15.42 -4.07
C PHE A 216 -14.66 -16.21 -5.36
N ALA A 217 -15.86 -16.13 -5.92
CA ALA A 217 -16.23 -16.86 -7.12
C ALA A 217 -16.11 -15.96 -8.35
N LEU A 218 -15.26 -16.37 -9.28
CA LEU A 218 -15.16 -15.85 -10.63
C LEU A 218 -16.24 -16.53 -11.48
N SER A 219 -17.13 -15.75 -12.12
CA SER A 219 -18.18 -16.26 -13.01
C SER A 219 -18.40 -15.33 -14.19
N ALA A 220 -19.22 -15.74 -15.17
CA ALA A 220 -19.56 -14.90 -16.32
C ALA A 220 -20.17 -13.54 -15.92
N GLU A 221 -20.92 -13.49 -14.81
CA GLU A 221 -21.55 -12.29 -14.23
C GLU A 221 -20.68 -11.61 -13.15
N ARG A 222 -19.64 -12.30 -12.68
CA ARG A 222 -18.73 -11.84 -11.62
C ARG A 222 -17.28 -11.97 -12.07
N LYS A 223 -16.90 -11.12 -13.02
CA LYS A 223 -15.53 -11.00 -13.54
C LYS A 223 -15.08 -9.53 -13.65
N PRO A 224 -13.76 -9.24 -13.66
CA PRO A 224 -13.29 -7.89 -13.89
C PRO A 224 -13.51 -7.52 -15.36
N GLU A 225 -13.85 -6.26 -15.59
CA GLU A 225 -13.78 -5.70 -16.93
C GLU A 225 -12.31 -5.50 -17.34
N PRO A 226 -11.97 -5.59 -18.65
CA PRO A 226 -10.63 -5.27 -19.11
C PRO A 226 -10.20 -3.87 -18.67
N GLY A 227 -9.00 -3.78 -18.08
CA GLY A 227 -8.46 -2.56 -17.50
C GLY A 227 -8.84 -2.33 -16.03
N GLN A 228 -9.69 -3.17 -15.42
CA GLN A 228 -9.86 -3.12 -13.96
C GLN A 228 -8.51 -3.38 -13.29
N THR A 229 -8.15 -2.52 -12.34
CA THR A 229 -6.87 -2.59 -11.64
C THR A 229 -7.05 -2.55 -10.14
N TYR A 230 -6.34 -3.43 -9.45
CA TYR A 230 -6.21 -3.46 -8.00
C TYR A 230 -4.80 -3.07 -7.62
N ARG A 231 -4.69 -1.97 -6.88
CA ARG A 231 -3.42 -1.40 -6.45
C ARG A 231 -3.22 -1.59 -4.96
N PHE A 232 -2.03 -2.04 -4.61
CA PHE A 232 -1.51 -2.03 -3.25
C PHE A 232 -0.36 -1.02 -3.23
N SER A 233 -0.61 0.13 -2.61
CA SER A 233 0.39 1.18 -2.47
C SER A 233 1.16 0.99 -1.16
N LYS A 234 2.50 0.95 -1.24
CA LYS A 234 3.37 0.98 -0.06
C LYS A 234 3.04 2.24 0.75
N PRO A 235 2.96 2.17 2.10
CA PRO A 235 2.77 3.36 2.90
C PRO A 235 3.94 4.31 2.65
N THR A 236 3.63 5.56 2.39
CA THR A 236 4.66 6.58 2.27
C THR A 236 5.27 6.83 3.64
N THR A 237 6.60 6.78 3.73
CA THR A 237 7.33 7.25 4.92
C THR A 237 7.54 8.77 4.88
N SER A 238 6.98 9.46 3.88
CA SER A 238 6.96 10.90 3.83
C SER A 238 5.97 11.43 4.87
N ILE A 239 6.49 12.07 5.89
CA ILE A 239 5.72 13.02 6.68
C ILE A 239 5.60 14.26 5.79
N GLU A 240 4.38 14.75 5.54
CA GLU A 240 4.27 16.11 4.99
C GLU A 240 5.00 17.02 5.97
N GLU A 241 6.00 17.77 5.50
CA GLU A 241 6.47 18.91 6.27
C GLU A 241 5.23 19.77 6.51
N ALA A 242 4.73 19.77 7.74
CA ALA A 242 3.72 20.74 8.13
C ALA A 242 4.35 22.09 7.83
N ASP A 243 3.77 22.82 6.87
CA ASP A 243 4.23 24.15 6.50
C ASP A 243 4.41 24.95 7.80
N HIS A 244 5.66 25.19 8.19
CA HIS A 244 6.03 25.72 9.50
C HIS A 244 5.68 27.22 9.62
N GLN A 245 4.70 27.71 8.85
CA GLN A 245 3.99 28.93 9.17
C GLN A 245 2.85 28.61 10.14
N GLY A 246 3.22 28.31 11.38
CA GLY A 246 2.26 28.38 12.48
C GLY A 246 1.57 29.75 12.48
N PRO A 247 0.36 29.88 13.05
CA PRO A 247 -0.43 31.11 12.94
C PRO A 247 0.17 32.30 13.70
N LEU A 248 1.33 32.14 14.35
CA LEU A 248 2.06 33.21 15.02
C LEU A 248 3.18 33.72 14.13
N LEU A 249 3.12 35.00 13.76
CA LEU A 249 4.21 35.69 13.10
C LEU A 249 5.06 36.42 14.15
N VAL A 250 6.31 35.99 14.32
CA VAL A 250 7.23 36.52 15.32
C VAL A 250 8.35 37.32 14.63
N THR A 251 8.41 38.63 14.88
CA THR A 251 9.31 39.55 14.17
C THR A 251 9.89 40.64 15.09
N PRO A 252 11.16 41.04 14.96
CA PRO A 252 12.19 40.39 14.16
C PRO A 252 12.61 39.05 14.79
N ASN A 253 13.03 38.10 13.96
CA ASN A 253 13.68 36.86 14.40
C ASN A 253 14.95 36.69 13.54
N PRO A 254 16.15 36.90 14.10
CA PRO A 254 16.44 37.11 15.52
C PRO A 254 16.04 38.50 16.08
N ALA A 255 15.74 38.57 17.37
CA ALA A 255 15.43 39.78 18.12
C ALA A 255 16.64 40.28 18.95
N ALA A 256 16.68 41.59 19.20
CA ALA A 256 17.69 42.23 20.05
C ALA A 256 17.06 42.90 21.27
N ASP A 257 15.99 43.69 21.06
CA ASP A 257 15.39 44.49 22.13
C ASP A 257 13.91 44.15 22.35
N VAL A 258 13.12 44.08 21.27
CA VAL A 258 11.68 43.82 21.33
C VAL A 258 11.30 42.80 20.26
N VAL A 259 10.41 41.89 20.60
CA VAL A 259 9.77 40.98 19.65
C VAL A 259 8.28 41.32 19.52
N SER A 260 7.82 41.45 18.28
CA SER A 260 6.41 41.60 17.92
C SER A 260 5.85 40.23 17.55
N VAL A 261 4.78 39.84 18.21
CA VAL A 261 4.01 38.62 17.91
C VAL A 261 2.69 39.04 17.29
N GLN A 262 2.34 38.53 16.11
CA GLN A 262 1.07 38.76 15.45
C GLN A 262 0.32 37.44 15.25
N TRP A 263 -1.02 37.49 15.28
CA TRP A 263 -1.87 36.32 15.14
C TRP A 263 -3.22 36.62 14.46
N PRO A 264 -3.83 35.63 13.79
CA PRO A 264 -5.21 35.69 13.29
C PRO A 264 -6.24 35.98 14.39
N VAL A 265 -7.26 36.79 14.08
CA VAL A 265 -8.26 37.25 15.05
C VAL A 265 -9.00 36.10 15.75
N ASP A 266 -9.23 34.99 15.06
CA ASP A 266 -9.91 33.78 15.52
C ASP A 266 -9.20 33.08 16.68
N LEU A 267 -7.88 33.28 16.86
CA LEU A 267 -7.15 32.65 17.97
C LEU A 267 -7.54 33.17 19.36
N ARG A 268 -8.12 34.39 19.43
CA ARG A 268 -8.59 35.04 20.67
C ARG A 268 -7.56 34.90 21.81
N VAL A 269 -6.31 35.28 21.53
CA VAL A 269 -5.20 35.19 22.48
C VAL A 269 -5.46 36.07 23.70
N SER A 270 -5.29 35.50 24.89
CA SER A 270 -5.42 36.17 26.17
C SER A 270 -4.07 36.41 26.84
N THR A 271 -3.07 35.57 26.58
CA THR A 271 -1.71 35.70 27.15
C THR A 271 -0.63 35.31 26.15
N ILE A 272 0.50 36.01 26.23
CA ILE A 272 1.75 35.65 25.57
C ILE A 272 2.78 35.36 26.66
N SER A 273 3.37 34.16 26.66
CA SER A 273 4.50 33.79 27.49
C SER A 273 5.75 33.58 26.63
N VAL A 274 6.92 34.01 27.11
CA VAL A 274 8.23 33.65 26.57
C VAL A 274 8.80 32.55 27.45
N VAL A 275 9.28 31.47 26.83
CA VAL A 275 9.82 30.30 27.52
C VAL A 275 11.22 29.99 27.00
N ASP A 276 12.14 29.67 27.92
CA ASP A 276 13.50 29.25 27.57
C ASP A 276 13.58 27.77 27.14
N ILE A 277 14.78 27.30 26.78
CA ILE A 277 15.01 25.91 26.36
C ILE A 277 14.78 24.88 27.48
N LEU A 278 14.74 25.31 28.74
CA LEU A 278 14.48 24.46 29.91
C LEU A 278 12.99 24.41 30.25
N GLY A 279 12.15 25.15 29.53
CA GLY A 279 10.70 25.21 29.77
C GLY A 279 10.29 26.24 30.83
N ALA A 280 11.20 27.11 31.29
CA ALA A 280 10.88 28.15 32.26
C ALA A 280 10.28 29.38 31.58
N ILE A 281 9.18 29.91 32.14
CA ILE A 281 8.58 31.16 31.67
C ILE A 281 9.46 32.32 32.13
N VAL A 282 10.08 33.03 31.19
CA VAL A 282 11.01 34.14 31.44
C VAL A 282 10.38 35.51 31.23
N ALA A 283 9.28 35.59 30.49
CA ALA A 283 8.44 36.78 30.38
C ALA A 283 6.99 36.38 30.14
N GLN A 284 6.03 37.19 30.59
CA GLN A 284 4.62 37.00 30.30
C GLN A 284 3.90 38.33 30.24
N ILE A 285 3.00 38.47 29.27
CA ILE A 285 2.12 39.62 29.14
C ILE A 285 0.67 39.16 28.94
N ASP A 286 -0.24 39.90 29.57
CA ASP A 286 -1.67 39.78 29.30
C ASP A 286 -2.02 40.58 28.03
N VAL A 287 -2.88 40.02 27.20
CA VAL A 287 -3.29 40.60 25.92
C VAL A 287 -4.65 41.24 26.07
N THR A 288 -4.78 42.49 25.61
CA THR A 288 -6.07 43.19 25.55
C THR A 288 -7.05 42.43 24.66
N SER A 289 -8.28 42.24 25.13
CA SER A 289 -9.34 41.57 24.38
C SER A 289 -9.51 42.17 22.97
N GLY A 290 -9.49 41.30 21.96
CA GLY A 290 -9.63 41.68 20.55
C GLY A 290 -8.33 42.10 19.84
N ALA A 291 -7.20 42.17 20.54
CA ALA A 291 -5.91 42.43 19.90
C ALA A 291 -5.48 41.26 18.99
N THR A 292 -4.79 41.60 17.90
CA THR A 292 -4.17 40.65 16.94
C THR A 292 -2.65 40.71 16.94
N SER A 293 -2.08 41.49 17.87
CA SER A 293 -0.63 41.57 18.05
C SER A 293 -0.28 42.01 19.47
N ALA A 294 0.94 41.67 19.90
CA ALA A 294 1.55 42.17 21.11
C ALA A 294 3.06 42.31 20.94
N ARG A 295 3.66 43.17 21.77
CA ARG A 295 5.11 43.36 21.84
C ARG A 295 5.63 42.88 23.17
N VAL A 296 6.70 42.10 23.13
CA VAL A 296 7.41 41.62 24.32
C VAL A 296 8.80 42.22 24.34
N ASP A 297 9.15 42.87 25.43
CA ASP A 297 10.51 43.34 25.69
C ASP A 297 11.40 42.14 26.05
N VAL A 298 12.50 41.97 25.30
CA VAL A 298 13.47 40.89 25.47
C VAL A 298 14.87 41.42 25.82
N THR A 299 15.01 42.71 26.12
CA THR A 299 16.30 43.36 26.42
C THR A 299 17.03 42.76 27.62
N THR A 300 16.29 42.15 28.56
CA THR A 300 16.84 41.52 29.77
C THR A 300 17.14 40.03 29.61
N LEU A 301 16.78 39.43 28.47
CA LEU A 301 17.00 38.02 28.19
C LEU A 301 18.40 37.79 27.62
N ALA A 302 19.04 36.68 28.00
CA ALA A 302 20.33 36.30 27.44
C ALA A 302 20.21 35.82 25.99
N ALA A 303 21.27 35.97 25.19
CA ALA A 303 21.37 35.35 23.86
C ALA A 303 21.02 33.86 23.92
N GLY A 304 20.14 33.43 23.02
CA GLY A 304 19.68 32.05 23.00
C GLY A 304 18.39 31.84 22.22
N SER A 305 17.93 30.59 22.22
CA SER A 305 16.66 30.19 21.63
C SER A 305 15.55 30.23 22.66
N TYR A 306 14.40 30.76 22.26
CA TYR A 306 13.21 30.88 23.09
C TYR A 306 11.97 30.49 22.29
N TRP A 307 10.89 30.23 23.02
CA TRP A 307 9.57 29.97 22.46
C TRP A 307 8.57 31.02 22.92
N ILE A 308 7.80 31.55 21.99
CA ILE A 308 6.54 32.22 22.28
C ILE A 308 5.49 31.15 22.51
N ILE A 309 4.72 31.25 23.58
CA ILE A 309 3.48 30.50 23.82
C ILE A 309 2.34 31.52 23.86
N ALA A 310 1.47 31.48 22.85
CA ALA A 310 0.23 32.25 22.83
C ALA A 310 -0.92 31.36 23.31
N ARG A 311 -1.57 31.74 24.42
CA ARG A 311 -2.74 31.01 24.95
C ARG A 311 -4.00 31.83 24.69
N GLY A 312 -5.01 31.16 24.14
CA GLY A 312 -6.36 31.68 23.89
C GLY A 312 -7.37 30.54 23.93
N GLN A 313 -8.21 30.41 22.90
CA GLN A 313 -9.07 29.23 22.73
C GLN A 313 -8.28 27.93 22.49
N ALA A 314 -7.11 28.06 21.89
CA ALA A 314 -6.10 27.01 21.78
C ALA A 314 -4.73 27.60 22.14
N THR A 315 -3.73 26.73 22.31
CA THR A 315 -2.35 27.13 22.58
C THR A 315 -1.53 26.99 21.31
N PHE A 316 -0.82 28.06 20.93
CA PHE A 316 0.07 28.08 19.78
C PHE A 316 1.47 28.46 20.22
N THR A 317 2.46 27.97 19.49
CA THR A 317 3.86 28.25 19.80
C THR A 317 4.62 28.68 18.56
N ALA A 318 5.63 29.52 18.75
CA ALA A 318 6.55 29.91 17.68
C ALA A 318 7.96 30.12 18.25
N PRO A 319 9.00 29.55 17.62
CA PRO A 319 10.37 29.75 18.07
C PRO A 319 10.90 31.11 17.64
N PHE A 320 11.80 31.69 18.44
CA PHE A 320 12.62 32.83 18.05
C PHE A 320 13.98 32.80 18.74
N THR A 321 14.90 33.64 18.27
CA THR A 321 16.25 33.78 18.86
C THR A 321 16.49 35.19 19.35
N VAL A 322 17.20 35.33 20.47
CA VAL A 322 17.75 36.58 20.99
C VAL A 322 19.25 36.61 20.68
N THR A 323 19.76 37.72 20.15
CA THR A 323 21.13 37.80 19.60
C THR A 323 22.15 38.55 20.45
N ARG A 324 21.78 38.96 21.67
CA ARG A 324 22.63 39.81 22.50
C ARG A 324 23.11 39.13 23.77
#